data_AF-A0A314Z2L8-F1
#
_entry.id   AF-A0A314Z2L8-F1
#
_cell.length_a   1.000
_cell.length_b   1.000
_cell.length_c   1.000
_cell.angle_alpha   90.00
_cell.angle_beta   90.00
_cell.angle_gamma   90.00
#
_symmetry.space_group_name_H-M   'P 1'
#
loop_
_entity.id
_entity.type
_entity.pdbx_description
1 polymer ?
#
loop_
_entity_poly.entity_id
_entity_poly.type
_entity_poly.pdbx_seq_one_letter_code
_entity_poly.pdbx_strand_id
1 'polypeptide(L)'
;MSIIGRRGIHFLRKLSAENVPSDLIEKGQSRVIDASLTLIRESAKLRGELVRALGGAVASTSLLGVPLGHNSSFLQGPAFAPPRIREAIWCGSTNLNN
;
A
#
# COMPACT_ATOMS: atom_id res chain seq x y z
N MET A 1 38.28 -4.45 -9.76
CA MET A 1 37.68 -3.12 -9.51
C MET A 1 38.12 -2.63 -8.12
N SER A 2 38.90 -1.55 -8.04
CA SER A 2 39.52 -1.07 -6.78
C SER A 2 38.49 -0.55 -5.76
N ILE A 3 38.74 -0.81 -4.47
CA ILE A 3 37.95 -0.39 -3.29
C ILE A 3 37.77 1.14 -3.24
N ILE A 4 38.71 1.89 -3.82
CA ILE A 4 38.70 3.36 -3.90
C ILE A 4 37.56 3.88 -4.79
N GLY A 5 37.30 3.22 -5.93
CA GLY A 5 36.21 3.60 -6.83
C GLY A 5 34.82 3.40 -6.20
N ARG A 6 34.65 2.36 -5.35
CA ARG A 6 33.40 2.10 -4.63
C ARG A 6 33.07 3.18 -3.60
N ARG A 7 34.08 3.72 -2.89
CA ARG A 7 33.88 4.81 -1.92
C ARG A 7 33.54 6.14 -2.59
N GLY A 8 34.17 6.45 -3.72
CA GLY A 8 33.88 7.66 -4.49
C GLY A 8 32.44 7.70 -5.01
N ILE A 9 31.95 6.59 -5.57
CA ILE A 9 30.57 6.47 -6.05
C ILE A 9 29.56 6.59 -4.90
N HIS A 10 29.86 5.98 -3.75
CA HIS A 10 29.01 6.09 -2.55
C HIS A 10 28.93 7.54 -2.05
N PHE A 11 30.05 8.25 -2.03
CA PHE A 11 30.11 9.66 -1.60
C PHE A 11 29.35 10.58 -2.54
N LEU A 12 29.53 10.43 -3.87
CA LEU A 12 28.77 11.18 -4.87
C LEU A 12 27.27 10.92 -4.80
N ARG A 13 26.86 9.66 -4.56
CA ARG A 13 25.45 9.30 -4.36
C ARG A 13 24.88 9.93 -3.09
N LYS A 14 25.66 10.00 -2.01
CA LYS A 14 25.26 10.65 -0.75
C LYS A 14 25.07 12.16 -0.95
N LEU A 15 26.01 12.83 -1.61
CA LEU A 15 25.89 14.25 -1.95
C LEU A 15 24.67 14.51 -2.85
N SER A 16 24.41 13.64 -3.83
CA SER A 16 23.23 13.77 -4.68
C SER A 16 21.92 13.56 -3.92
N ALA A 17 21.90 12.73 -2.87
CA ALA A 17 20.72 12.52 -2.03
C ALA A 17 20.47 13.69 -1.06
N GLU A 18 21.53 14.33 -0.56
CA GLU A 18 21.45 15.52 0.29
C GLU A 18 21.03 16.78 -0.48
N ASN A 19 21.25 16.82 -1.81
CA ASN A 19 20.93 17.97 -2.67
C ASN A 19 19.64 17.81 -3.49
N VAL A 20 18.72 16.90 -3.12
CA VAL A 20 17.44 16.79 -3.82
C VAL A 20 16.58 18.03 -3.51
N PRO A 21 16.15 18.81 -4.52
CA PRO A 21 15.28 19.96 -4.32
C PRO A 21 13.98 19.58 -3.60
N SER A 22 13.55 20.39 -2.63
CA SER A 22 12.29 20.24 -1.90
C SER A 22 11.10 20.12 -2.85
N ASP A 23 11.06 20.94 -3.89
CA ASP A 23 9.98 20.98 -4.87
C ASP A 23 9.82 19.63 -5.62
N LEU A 24 10.94 18.92 -5.85
CA LEU A 24 10.89 17.58 -6.45
C LEU A 24 10.34 16.54 -5.48
N ILE A 25 10.65 16.66 -4.19
CA ILE A 25 10.12 15.77 -3.14
C ILE A 25 8.62 15.99 -2.99
N GLU A 26 8.16 17.24 -2.86
CA GLU A 26 6.74 17.59 -2.71
C GLU A 26 5.91 17.15 -3.92
N LYS A 27 6.43 17.40 -5.13
CA LYS A 27 5.80 16.92 -6.37
C LYS A 27 5.75 15.39 -6.43
N GLY A 28 6.80 14.72 -5.97
CA GLY A 28 6.86 13.26 -5.87
C GLY A 28 5.81 12.71 -4.90
N GLN A 29 5.76 13.26 -3.68
CA GLN A 29 4.79 12.88 -2.65
C GLN A 29 3.35 13.07 -3.13
N SER A 30 3.04 14.23 -3.72
CA SER A 30 1.71 14.54 -4.26
C SER A 30 1.26 13.50 -5.29
N ARG A 31 2.14 13.14 -6.24
CA ARG A 31 1.84 12.13 -7.26
C ARG A 31 1.67 10.72 -6.68
N VAL A 32 2.45 10.35 -5.68
CA VAL A 32 2.32 9.05 -4.99
C VAL A 32 1.00 8.98 -4.24
N ILE A 33 0.61 10.07 -3.57
CA ILE A 33 -0.68 10.17 -2.87
C ILE A 33 -1.82 10.07 -3.88
N ASP A 34 -1.78 10.85 -4.97
CA ASP A 34 -2.82 10.84 -6.00
C ASP A 34 -2.99 9.45 -6.65
N ALA A 35 -1.88 8.78 -6.97
CA ALA A 35 -1.93 7.43 -7.54
C ALA A 35 -2.51 6.41 -6.54
N SER A 36 -2.11 6.51 -5.27
CA SER A 36 -2.62 5.65 -4.19
C SER A 36 -4.13 5.83 -3.98
N LEU A 37 -4.60 7.08 -3.97
CA LEU A 37 -6.03 7.39 -3.87
C LEU A 37 -6.82 6.96 -5.12
N THR A 38 -6.22 7.12 -6.30
CA THR A 38 -6.83 6.70 -7.57
C THR A 38 -7.04 5.18 -7.60
N LEU A 39 -6.08 4.39 -7.12
CA LEU A 39 -6.24 2.94 -7.01
C LEU A 39 -7.45 2.54 -6.15
N ILE A 40 -7.63 3.19 -5.00
CA ILE A 40 -8.79 2.93 -4.13
C ILE A 40 -10.09 3.40 -4.79
N ARG A 41 -10.07 4.56 -5.45
CA ARG A 41 -11.24 5.11 -6.17
C ARG A 41 -11.73 4.17 -7.25
N GLU A 42 -10.85 3.70 -8.13
CA GLU A 42 -11.24 2.81 -9.23
C GLU A 42 -11.69 1.44 -8.72
N SER A 43 -11.03 0.90 -7.68
CA SER A 43 -11.45 -0.36 -7.03
C SER A 43 -12.85 -0.24 -6.40
N ALA A 44 -13.11 0.86 -5.68
CA ALA A 44 -14.42 1.14 -5.09
C ALA A 44 -15.50 1.35 -6.17
N LYS A 45 -15.18 2.03 -7.27
CA LYS A 45 -16.09 2.23 -8.41
C LYS A 45 -16.53 0.89 -8.99
N LEU A 46 -15.58 0.01 -9.35
CA LEU A 46 -15.88 -1.30 -9.93
C LEU A 46 -16.71 -2.19 -8.99
N ARG A 47 -16.34 -2.25 -7.70
CA ARG A 47 -17.11 -3.01 -6.70
C ARG A 47 -18.52 -2.45 -6.51
N GLY A 48 -18.67 -1.12 -6.50
CA GLY A 48 -19.97 -0.46 -6.38
C GLY A 48 -20.86 -0.67 -7.60
N GLU A 49 -20.29 -0.64 -8.81
CA GLU A 49 -21.01 -0.97 -10.05
C GLU A 49 -21.50 -2.42 -10.04
N LEU A 50 -20.66 -3.37 -9.62
CA LEU A 50 -21.04 -4.76 -9.47
C LEU A 50 -22.21 -4.95 -8.48
N VAL A 51 -22.13 -4.36 -7.29
CA VAL A 51 -23.19 -4.47 -6.27
C VAL A 51 -24.51 -3.87 -6.79
N ARG A 52 -24.46 -2.73 -7.47
CA ARG A 52 -25.65 -2.11 -8.07
C ARG A 52 -26.24 -2.95 -9.20
N ALA A 53 -25.39 -3.56 -10.04
CA ALA A 53 -25.83 -4.43 -11.12
C ALA A 53 -26.53 -5.70 -10.61
N LEU A 54 -26.07 -6.24 -9.47
CA LEU A 54 -26.74 -7.37 -8.80
C LEU A 54 -28.06 -6.98 -8.14
N GLY A 55 -28.21 -5.71 -7.75
CA GLY A 55 -29.44 -5.19 -7.14
C GLY A 55 -29.71 -5.71 -5.72
N GLY A 56 -30.78 -5.22 -5.10
CA GLY A 56 -31.32 -5.72 -3.82
C GLY A 56 -30.52 -5.34 -2.55
N ALA A 57 -29.27 -4.91 -2.67
CA ALA A 57 -28.46 -4.50 -1.52
C ALA A 57 -28.80 -3.07 -1.06
N VAL A 58 -29.30 -2.92 0.17
CA VAL A 58 -29.44 -1.61 0.85
C VAL A 58 -28.08 -1.13 1.36
N ALA A 59 -27.21 -2.05 1.76
CA ALA A 59 -25.84 -1.81 2.16
C ALA A 59 -24.95 -3.00 1.76
N SER A 60 -23.68 -2.73 1.44
CA SER A 60 -22.68 -3.76 1.15
C SER A 60 -21.38 -3.41 1.88
N THR A 61 -20.87 -4.36 2.66
CA THR A 61 -19.61 -4.19 3.38
C THR A 61 -18.44 -4.38 2.41
N SER A 62 -17.48 -3.44 2.43
CA SER A 62 -16.26 -3.51 1.62
C SER A 62 -15.03 -3.37 2.51
N LEU A 63 -14.09 -4.31 2.39
CA LEU A 63 -12.87 -4.30 3.17
C LEU A 63 -11.89 -3.24 2.67
N LEU A 64 -11.37 -2.40 3.58
CA LEU A 64 -10.26 -1.48 3.33
C LEU A 64 -9.11 -1.83 4.27
N GLY A 65 -8.00 -2.31 3.71
CA GLY A 65 -6.81 -2.62 4.49
C GLY A 65 -5.94 -1.40 4.72
N VAL A 66 -5.65 -1.06 5.99
CA VAL A 66 -4.72 0.01 6.37
C VAL A 66 -3.50 -0.62 7.04
N PRO A 67 -2.41 -0.92 6.31
CA PRO A 67 -1.23 -1.60 6.85
C PRO A 67 -0.31 -0.60 7.59
N LEU A 68 -0.74 -0.15 8.77
CA LEU A 68 -0.02 0.82 9.61
C LEU A 68 0.32 0.18 10.96
N GLY A 69 1.61 0.09 11.28
CA GLY A 69 2.10 -0.45 12.55
C GLY A 69 3.04 0.48 13.33
N HIS A 70 3.48 1.60 12.72
CA HIS A 70 4.49 2.47 13.33
C HIS A 70 4.01 3.20 14.60
N ASN A 71 2.70 3.25 14.86
CA ASN A 71 2.11 3.85 16.06
C ASN A 71 1.93 2.86 17.23
N SER A 72 2.37 1.61 17.09
CA SER A 72 2.30 0.63 18.17
C SER A 72 3.39 0.87 19.21
N SER A 73 3.05 0.77 20.51
CA SER A 73 3.96 1.02 21.63
C SER A 73 4.92 -0.14 21.96
N PHE A 74 4.72 -1.31 21.34
CA PHE A 74 5.52 -2.51 21.61
C PHE A 74 5.99 -3.21 20.33
N LEU A 75 5.07 -3.76 19.52
CA LEU A 75 5.40 -4.45 18.27
C LEU A 75 4.61 -3.88 17.08
N GLN A 76 5.29 -3.69 15.95
CA GLN A 76 4.69 -3.14 14.71
C GLN A 76 4.12 -4.21 13.77
N GLY A 77 3.99 -5.44 14.26
CA GLY A 77 3.43 -6.59 13.55
C GLY A 77 2.05 -6.37 12.89
N PRO A 78 1.13 -5.53 13.45
CA PRO A 78 -0.17 -5.28 12.84
C PRO A 78 -0.13 -4.75 11.39
N ALA A 79 0.97 -4.13 10.96
CA ALA A 79 1.14 -3.70 9.57
C ALA A 79 1.00 -4.84 8.54
N PHE A 80 1.32 -6.08 8.94
CA PHE A 80 1.25 -7.27 8.08
C PHE A 80 -0.10 -8.00 8.14
N ALA A 81 -1.02 -7.55 9.00
CA ALA A 81 -2.30 -8.23 9.23
C ALA A 81 -3.26 -8.21 8.03
N PRO A 82 -3.46 -7.08 7.28
CA PRO A 82 -4.52 -7.02 6.28
C PRO A 82 -4.44 -8.09 5.17
N PRO A 83 -3.26 -8.42 4.61
CA PRO A 83 -3.15 -9.54 3.66
C PRO A 83 -3.48 -10.90 4.30
N ARG A 84 -3.03 -11.16 5.53
CA ARG A 84 -3.25 -12.43 6.24
C ARG A 84 -4.73 -12.63 6.62
N ILE A 85 -5.42 -11.56 7.00
CA ILE A 85 -6.86 -11.59 7.26
C ILE A 85 -7.62 -11.98 5.97
N ARG A 86 -7.24 -11.43 4.81
CA ARG A 86 -7.87 -11.82 3.53
C ARG A 86 -7.61 -13.27 3.17
N GLU A 87 -6.40 -13.76 3.36
CA GLU A 87 -6.04 -15.17 3.16
C GLU A 87 -6.92 -16.08 4.03
N ALA A 88 -7.09 -15.74 5.31
CA ALA A 88 -7.92 -16.51 6.23
C ALA A 88 -9.42 -16.49 5.88
N ILE A 89 -9.98 -15.36 5.42
CA ILE A 89 -11.38 -15.28 4.98
C ILE A 89 -11.66 -16.25 3.83
N TRP A 90 -10.71 -16.40 2.91
CA TRP A 90 -10.83 -17.26 1.73
C TRP A 90 -10.17 -18.63 1.92
N CYS A 91 -9.90 -19.03 3.15
CA CYS A 91 -9.31 -20.33 3.42
C CYS A 91 -10.29 -21.46 3.07
N GLY A 92 -9.82 -22.46 2.31
CA GLY A 92 -10.63 -23.61 1.91
C GLY A 92 -11.03 -24.53 3.07
N SER A 93 -10.35 -24.46 4.22
CA SER A 93 -10.65 -25.33 5.37
C SER A 93 -11.94 -24.96 6.11
N THR A 94 -12.39 -23.70 6.00
CA THR A 94 -13.60 -23.20 6.67
C THR A 94 -14.80 -23.07 5.74
N ASN A 95 -14.58 -23.08 4.43
CA ASN A 95 -15.65 -23.12 3.43
C ASN A 95 -16.11 -24.58 3.24
N LEU A 96 -16.84 -25.11 4.22
CA LEU A 96 -17.57 -26.37 4.11
C LEU A 96 -18.65 -26.20 3.04
N ASN A 97 -18.34 -26.53 1.78
CA ASN A 97 -19.29 -26.84 0.71
C ASN A 97 -18.51 -27.44 -0.47
N ASN A 98 -18.39 -28.76 -0.49
CA ASN A 98 -18.30 -29.54 -1.72
C ASN A 98 -19.64 -30.25 -1.90
#